data_AF-A0A651GEU8-F1
#
_entry.id   AF-A0A651GEU8-F1
#
_cell.length_a   1.000
_cell.length_b   1.000
_cell.length_c   1.000
_cell.angle_alpha   90.00
_cell.angle_beta   90.00
_cell.angle_gamma   90.00
#
_symmetry.space_group_name_H-M   'P 1'
#
loop_
_entity.id
_entity.type
_entity.pdbx_description
1 polymer ?
#
loop_
_entity_poly.entity_id
_entity_poly.type
_entity_poly.pdbx_seq_one_letter_code
_entity_poly.pdbx_strand_id
1 'polypeptide(L)'
;MNGIKNLVANFERSEYTITIEKVGEGSVTKELISGTQTDNGYLFESSVKLTATPKKNWNFLRWEGDVESDSQSFGKVINDHITIRAVFIEFEDGDGSEDNPYQVANLHQLQRVGSYLDRHFIQVSDIDASKTQGWNPEVEFTPIGIWIDEHVNDAFSGTYNGQGFEIKDLSIRNRDDIIGRASGLFGYVNESGLIKNLTIQNLSLDIYYSDDFSSMHVGTFIGLNHGKISSVLIKGIRGFNFNFLGGVVGTNYGEIVKVHSEVIFGGEDMGGIPDLNYGNIYNSSFIGNIRGFGGMESRFWTKTKFICCLCGVKL
;
A
#
# COMPACT_ATOMS: atom_id res chain seq x y z
N MET A 1 35.81 -78.05 -20.40
CA MET A 1 36.08 -76.65 -20.80
C MET A 1 35.51 -75.73 -19.73
N ASN A 2 36.32 -75.30 -18.76
CA ASN A 2 35.93 -74.20 -17.86
C ASN A 2 36.65 -72.95 -18.34
N GLY A 3 36.09 -72.32 -19.37
CA GLY A 3 36.57 -71.03 -19.84
C GLY A 3 36.34 -69.97 -18.77
N ILE A 4 37.35 -69.12 -18.54
CA ILE A 4 37.23 -67.96 -17.66
C ILE A 4 36.07 -67.10 -18.15
N LYS A 5 35.07 -66.88 -17.28
CA LYS A 5 33.95 -65.97 -17.54
C LYS A 5 34.25 -64.66 -16.83
N ASN A 6 34.36 -63.58 -17.59
CA ASN A 6 34.49 -62.24 -17.03
C ASN A 6 33.10 -61.66 -16.78
N LEU A 7 32.84 -61.20 -15.56
CA LEU A 7 31.66 -60.43 -15.21
C LEU A 7 32.07 -58.96 -15.15
N VAL A 8 31.38 -58.11 -15.91
CA VAL A 8 31.56 -56.65 -15.88
C VAL A 8 30.30 -56.04 -15.31
N ALA A 9 30.45 -55.24 -14.25
CA ALA A 9 29.39 -54.41 -13.71
C ALA A 9 29.60 -52.98 -14.21
N ASN A 10 28.58 -52.41 -14.85
CA ASN A 10 28.57 -51.02 -15.29
C ASN A 10 27.76 -50.22 -14.27
N PHE A 11 28.34 -49.13 -13.76
CA PHE A 11 27.69 -48.22 -12.83
C PHE A 11 27.60 -46.84 -13.46
N GLU A 12 26.40 -46.27 -13.42
CA GLU A 12 26.13 -44.90 -13.85
C GLU A 12 25.55 -44.14 -12.66
N ARG A 13 25.94 -42.87 -12.47
CA ARG A 13 25.33 -42.04 -11.42
C ARG A 13 23.94 -41.63 -11.87
N SER A 14 22.99 -41.68 -10.95
CA SER A 14 21.65 -41.14 -11.15
C SER A 14 21.71 -39.63 -11.43
N GLU A 15 20.78 -39.15 -12.25
CA GLU A 15 20.66 -37.76 -12.67
C GLU A 15 19.33 -37.18 -12.19
N TYR A 16 19.36 -35.95 -11.70
CA TYR A 16 18.22 -35.27 -11.09
C TYR A 16 18.10 -33.82 -11.56
N THR A 17 16.87 -33.30 -11.55
CA THR A 17 16.54 -31.96 -12.03
C THR A 17 16.25 -30.99 -10.89
N ILE A 18 16.59 -29.72 -11.09
CA ILE A 18 16.14 -28.61 -10.24
C ILE A 18 15.19 -27.75 -11.06
N THR A 19 13.89 -27.84 -10.76
CA THR A 19 12.85 -26.99 -11.31
C THR A 19 12.68 -25.77 -10.42
N ILE A 20 12.74 -24.57 -11.01
CA ILE A 20 12.64 -23.30 -10.30
C ILE A 20 11.42 -22.54 -10.80
N GLU A 21 10.49 -22.28 -9.89
CA GLU A 21 9.37 -21.38 -10.08
C GLU A 21 9.62 -20.04 -9.38
N LYS A 22 8.81 -19.03 -9.69
CA LYS A 22 8.83 -17.76 -8.97
C LYS A 22 7.45 -17.14 -8.82
N VAL A 23 7.25 -16.44 -7.72
CA VAL A 23 6.15 -15.51 -7.48
C VAL A 23 6.74 -14.13 -7.30
N GLY A 24 6.14 -13.12 -7.94
CA GLY A 24 6.69 -11.77 -7.95
C GLY A 24 7.88 -11.59 -8.88
N GLU A 25 8.54 -10.44 -8.76
CA GLU A 25 9.60 -10.03 -9.69
C GLU A 25 11.00 -10.20 -9.12
N GLY A 26 11.74 -11.13 -9.73
CA GLY A 26 13.15 -11.36 -9.48
C GLY A 26 13.72 -12.40 -10.45
N SER A 27 14.95 -12.80 -10.19
CA SER A 27 15.65 -13.86 -10.89
C SER A 27 16.28 -14.84 -9.91
N VAL A 28 16.57 -16.04 -10.40
CA VAL A 28 17.28 -17.07 -9.63
C VAL A 28 18.46 -17.54 -10.44
N THR A 29 19.63 -17.62 -9.81
CA THR A 29 20.82 -18.20 -10.40
C THR A 29 21.16 -19.53 -9.73
N LYS A 30 21.72 -20.44 -10.52
CA LYS A 30 22.24 -21.74 -10.11
C LYS A 30 23.75 -21.74 -10.34
N GLU A 31 24.51 -22.05 -9.31
CA GLU A 31 25.97 -22.18 -9.37
C GLU A 31 26.35 -23.59 -8.90
N LEU A 32 27.00 -24.38 -9.77
CA LEU A 32 27.53 -25.68 -9.37
C LEU A 32 28.76 -25.47 -8.50
N ILE A 33 28.70 -25.91 -7.24
CA ILE A 33 29.80 -25.81 -6.29
C ILE A 33 30.70 -27.05 -6.37
N SER A 34 30.09 -28.23 -6.47
CA SER A 34 30.79 -29.50 -6.64
C SER A 34 29.89 -30.55 -7.29
N GLY A 35 30.48 -31.58 -7.88
CA GLY A 35 29.76 -32.64 -8.58
C GLY A 35 29.78 -32.46 -10.10
N THR A 36 28.69 -32.79 -10.78
CA THR A 36 28.64 -32.80 -12.25
C THR A 36 27.27 -32.34 -12.72
N GLN A 37 27.25 -31.28 -13.53
CA GLN A 37 26.09 -30.84 -14.27
C GLN A 37 26.07 -31.53 -15.63
N THR A 38 24.89 -32.00 -16.03
CA THR A 38 24.60 -32.61 -17.33
C THR A 38 23.72 -31.67 -18.16
N ASP A 39 23.39 -32.07 -19.38
CA ASP A 39 22.46 -31.30 -20.23
C ASP A 39 21.05 -31.23 -19.64
N ASN A 40 20.62 -32.25 -18.89
CA ASN A 40 19.26 -32.30 -18.32
C ASN A 40 19.20 -32.09 -16.80
N GLY A 41 20.33 -31.90 -16.10
CA GLY A 41 20.31 -31.75 -14.65
C GLY A 41 21.66 -31.87 -13.97
N TYR A 42 21.68 -32.61 -12.87
CA TYR A 42 22.85 -32.79 -12.01
C TYR A 42 22.95 -34.25 -11.59
N LEU A 43 24.17 -34.81 -11.59
CA LEU A 43 24.40 -36.14 -11.04
C LEU A 43 24.21 -36.15 -9.52
N PHE A 44 23.80 -37.29 -8.98
CA PHE A 44 23.68 -37.54 -7.54
C PHE A 44 24.87 -37.00 -6.74
N GLU A 45 24.58 -36.40 -5.58
CA GLU A 45 25.53 -35.73 -4.67
C GLU A 45 26.19 -34.44 -5.21
N SER A 46 25.74 -33.92 -6.36
CA SER A 46 26.16 -32.58 -6.78
C SER A 46 25.65 -31.54 -5.80
N SER A 47 26.49 -30.56 -5.46
CA SER A 47 26.14 -29.43 -4.61
C SER A 47 25.93 -28.20 -5.47
N VAL A 48 24.72 -27.63 -5.43
CA VAL A 48 24.32 -26.45 -6.20
C VAL A 48 23.96 -25.33 -5.24
N LYS A 49 24.57 -24.16 -5.41
CA LYS A 49 24.18 -22.93 -4.73
C LYS A 49 23.09 -22.23 -5.53
N LEU A 50 22.00 -21.92 -4.83
CA LEU A 50 20.87 -21.18 -5.34
C LEU A 50 20.93 -19.76 -4.78
N THR A 51 20.71 -18.76 -5.62
CA THR A 51 20.68 -17.35 -5.21
C THR A 51 19.50 -16.64 -5.85
N ALA A 52 18.61 -16.11 -5.03
CA ALA A 52 17.53 -15.24 -5.49
C ALA A 52 18.02 -13.80 -5.58
N THR A 53 17.74 -13.11 -6.69
CA THR A 53 18.03 -11.69 -6.88
C THR A 53 16.72 -10.96 -7.12
N PRO A 54 16.22 -10.20 -6.14
CA PRO A 54 15.03 -9.37 -6.32
C PRO A 54 15.23 -8.31 -7.40
N LYS A 55 14.16 -7.98 -8.11
CA LYS A 55 14.13 -6.79 -8.96
C LYS A 55 14.17 -5.53 -8.10
N LYS A 56 14.54 -4.39 -8.70
CA LYS A 56 14.43 -3.08 -8.03
C LYS A 56 13.02 -2.89 -7.45
N ASN A 57 12.96 -2.46 -6.19
CA ASN A 57 11.74 -2.28 -5.39
C ASN A 57 10.97 -3.56 -5.04
N TRP A 58 11.59 -4.73 -5.21
CA TRP A 58 11.13 -6.01 -4.69
C TRP A 58 12.12 -6.51 -3.64
N ASN A 59 11.61 -7.27 -2.68
CA ASN A 59 12.36 -7.99 -1.67
C ASN A 59 12.25 -9.49 -1.93
N PHE A 60 13.30 -10.24 -1.57
CA PHE A 60 13.20 -11.69 -1.49
C PHE A 60 12.53 -12.03 -0.15
N LEU A 61 11.44 -12.78 -0.21
CA LEU A 61 10.70 -13.18 0.98
C LEU A 61 11.22 -14.53 1.49
N ARG A 62 11.11 -15.59 0.68
CA ARG A 62 11.51 -16.95 1.05
C ARG A 62 11.57 -17.89 -0.15
N TRP A 63 12.13 -19.05 0.09
CA TRP A 63 11.97 -20.25 -0.72
C TRP A 63 10.85 -21.12 -0.16
N GLU A 64 10.05 -21.72 -1.03
CA GLU A 64 9.03 -22.71 -0.67
C GLU A 64 9.01 -23.89 -1.66
N GLY A 65 8.28 -24.96 -1.32
CA GLY A 65 8.23 -26.21 -2.09
C GLY A 65 9.06 -27.30 -1.43
N ASP A 66 9.86 -28.03 -2.22
CA ASP A 66 10.70 -29.12 -1.68
C ASP A 66 11.85 -28.62 -0.77
N VAL A 67 12.10 -27.31 -0.75
CA VAL A 67 13.02 -26.65 0.18
C VAL A 67 12.39 -25.34 0.66
N GLU A 68 12.32 -25.19 1.98
CA GLU A 68 11.91 -23.95 2.66
C GLU A 68 13.14 -23.26 3.25
N SER A 69 13.27 -21.95 3.03
CA SER A 69 14.40 -21.16 3.54
C SER A 69 14.13 -19.66 3.42
N ASP A 70 14.42 -18.91 4.47
CA ASP A 70 14.39 -17.43 4.45
C ASP A 70 15.74 -16.82 4.01
N SER A 71 16.76 -17.67 3.78
CA SER A 71 18.05 -17.21 3.26
C SER A 71 17.99 -17.00 1.75
N GLN A 72 18.25 -15.76 1.31
CA GLN A 72 18.32 -15.36 -0.10
C GLN A 72 19.25 -16.24 -0.95
N SER A 73 20.27 -16.83 -0.32
CA SER A 73 21.14 -17.83 -0.94
C SER A 73 21.39 -19.01 -0.01
N PHE A 74 21.34 -20.22 -0.57
CA PHE A 74 21.65 -21.45 0.16
C PHE A 74 22.26 -22.51 -0.78
N GLY A 75 23.00 -23.46 -0.19
CA GLY A 75 23.52 -24.63 -0.90
C GLY A 75 22.58 -25.82 -0.76
N LYS A 76 22.36 -26.55 -1.86
CA LYS A 76 21.55 -27.77 -1.90
C LYS A 76 22.34 -28.92 -2.51
N VAL A 77 22.46 -30.01 -1.75
CA VAL A 77 22.93 -31.29 -2.28
C VAL A 77 21.78 -31.97 -3.02
N ILE A 78 22.03 -32.38 -4.25
CA ILE A 78 21.05 -32.94 -5.17
C ILE A 78 21.06 -34.46 -5.07
N ASN A 79 20.03 -34.98 -4.40
CA ASN A 79 19.82 -36.40 -4.18
C ASN A 79 18.47 -36.89 -4.73
N ASP A 80 17.63 -35.98 -5.22
CA ASP A 80 16.35 -36.23 -5.87
C ASP A 80 16.00 -35.08 -6.82
N HIS A 81 14.96 -35.26 -7.64
CA HIS A 81 14.31 -34.17 -8.36
C HIS A 81 13.70 -33.20 -7.34
N ILE A 82 13.92 -31.91 -7.53
CA ILE A 82 13.32 -30.88 -6.66
C ILE A 82 12.61 -29.82 -7.48
N THR A 83 11.47 -29.36 -6.97
CA THR A 83 10.74 -28.19 -7.41
C THR A 83 10.69 -27.19 -6.27
N ILE A 84 11.33 -26.06 -6.49
CA ILE A 84 11.41 -24.97 -5.51
C ILE A 84 10.88 -23.69 -6.13
N ARG A 85 10.30 -22.84 -5.30
CA ARG A 85 9.75 -21.55 -5.72
C ARG A 85 10.40 -20.42 -4.94
N ALA A 86 10.93 -19.42 -5.65
CA ALA A 86 11.38 -18.17 -5.05
C ALA A 86 10.20 -17.21 -4.93
N VAL A 87 9.92 -16.71 -3.73
CA VAL A 87 8.87 -15.74 -3.49
C VAL A 87 9.49 -14.36 -3.32
N PHE A 88 9.09 -13.42 -4.19
CA PHE A 88 9.44 -12.01 -4.10
C PHE A 88 8.21 -11.19 -3.77
N ILE A 89 8.40 -10.08 -3.05
CA ILE A 89 7.32 -9.21 -2.57
C ILE A 89 7.69 -7.72 -2.70
N GLU A 90 6.72 -6.84 -2.92
CA GLU A 90 6.94 -5.38 -3.01
C GLU A 90 6.97 -4.67 -1.64
N PHE A 91 6.72 -5.41 -0.56
CA PHE A 91 6.60 -4.97 0.84
C PHE A 91 7.79 -5.47 1.69
N GLU A 92 7.92 -5.02 2.93
CA GLU A 92 8.96 -5.56 3.82
C GLU A 92 8.72 -7.04 4.14
N ASP A 93 7.46 -7.41 4.34
CA ASP A 93 7.01 -8.76 4.69
C ASP A 93 5.46 -8.84 4.55
N GLY A 94 4.88 -9.98 4.91
CA GLY A 94 3.44 -10.25 4.91
C GLY A 94 2.96 -10.88 3.61
N ASP A 95 1.76 -11.44 3.63
CA ASP A 95 1.07 -11.94 2.42
C ASP A 95 -0.21 -11.17 2.10
N GLY A 96 -0.51 -10.14 2.90
CA GLY A 96 -1.67 -9.28 2.72
C GLY A 96 -2.97 -9.87 3.25
N SER A 97 -2.94 -11.07 3.85
CA SER A 97 -4.04 -11.62 4.62
C SER A 97 -4.27 -10.84 5.93
N GLU A 98 -5.42 -11.06 6.56
CA GLU A 98 -5.73 -10.42 7.85
C GLU A 98 -4.78 -10.87 8.97
N ASP A 99 -4.40 -12.15 8.96
CA ASP A 99 -3.48 -12.75 9.94
C ASP A 99 -2.02 -12.38 9.69
N ASN A 100 -1.65 -12.10 8.43
CA ASN A 100 -0.30 -11.71 8.03
C ASN A 100 -0.30 -10.51 7.06
N PRO A 101 -0.65 -9.30 7.55
CA PRO A 101 -0.77 -8.11 6.72
C PRO A 101 0.56 -7.70 6.06
N TYR A 102 0.49 -7.08 4.90
CA TYR A 102 1.66 -6.49 4.26
C TYR A 102 2.30 -5.40 5.13
N GLN A 103 3.62 -5.44 5.26
CA GLN A 103 4.37 -4.47 6.05
C GLN A 103 4.86 -3.30 5.18
N VAL A 104 4.43 -2.09 5.53
CA VAL A 104 4.74 -0.84 4.82
C VAL A 104 5.75 -0.02 5.62
N ALA A 105 6.95 0.19 5.07
CA ALA A 105 8.06 0.90 5.71
C ALA A 105 8.51 2.15 4.95
N ASN A 106 8.15 2.31 3.68
CA ASN A 106 8.62 3.42 2.87
C ASN A 106 7.60 3.92 1.85
N LEU A 107 7.91 5.07 1.24
CA LEU A 107 7.02 5.75 0.28
C LEU A 107 6.66 4.85 -0.92
N HIS A 108 7.61 4.06 -1.42
CA HIS A 108 7.34 3.17 -2.55
C HIS A 108 6.27 2.13 -2.17
N GLN A 109 6.44 1.49 -1.02
CA GLN A 109 5.48 0.53 -0.49
C GLN A 109 4.10 1.15 -0.21
N LEU A 110 4.07 2.37 0.34
CA LEU A 110 2.82 3.11 0.52
C LEU A 110 2.09 3.31 -0.83
N GLN A 111 2.84 3.66 -1.88
CA GLN A 111 2.26 3.78 -3.22
C GLN A 111 1.73 2.45 -3.77
N ARG A 112 2.36 1.31 -3.41
CA ARG A 112 1.92 -0.02 -3.84
C ARG A 112 0.63 -0.49 -3.18
N VAL A 113 0.20 0.10 -2.05
CA VAL A 113 -1.11 -0.20 -1.43
C VAL A 113 -2.25 -0.08 -2.45
N GLY A 114 -2.16 0.90 -3.37
CA GLY A 114 -3.14 1.09 -4.44
C GLY A 114 -3.26 -0.06 -5.45
N SER A 115 -2.31 -1.00 -5.48
CA SER A 115 -2.34 -2.21 -6.32
C SER A 115 -2.94 -3.44 -5.63
N TYR A 116 -3.22 -3.34 -4.33
CA TYR A 116 -3.67 -4.45 -3.47
C TYR A 116 -4.84 -3.98 -2.56
N LEU A 117 -5.86 -3.38 -3.17
CA LEU A 117 -6.92 -2.62 -2.50
C LEU A 117 -7.81 -3.43 -1.54
N ASP A 118 -7.84 -4.76 -1.71
CA ASP A 118 -8.59 -5.71 -0.88
C ASP A 118 -7.73 -6.35 0.23
N ARG A 119 -6.45 -5.96 0.37
CA ARG A 119 -5.49 -6.53 1.31
C ARG A 119 -5.34 -5.74 2.60
N HIS A 120 -4.71 -6.36 3.58
CA HIS A 120 -4.44 -5.74 4.88
C HIS A 120 -2.99 -5.29 4.98
N PHE A 121 -2.78 -4.16 5.63
CA PHE A 121 -1.50 -3.47 5.74
C PHE A 121 -1.25 -3.03 7.18
N ILE A 122 0.00 -3.15 7.60
CA ILE A 122 0.53 -2.54 8.80
C ILE A 122 1.73 -1.67 8.46
N GLN A 123 1.77 -0.45 8.99
CA GLN A 123 2.98 0.38 8.90
C GLN A 123 3.98 -0.10 9.95
N VAL A 124 5.26 -0.21 9.57
CA VAL A 124 6.34 -0.71 10.45
C VAL A 124 7.48 0.28 10.66
N SER A 125 7.42 1.44 10.01
CA SER A 125 8.31 2.58 10.25
C SER A 125 7.66 3.90 9.84
N ASP A 126 8.25 5.00 10.27
CA ASP A 126 7.92 6.32 9.72
C ASP A 126 8.20 6.35 8.21
N ILE A 127 7.33 7.02 7.46
CA ILE A 127 7.41 7.17 6.01
C ILE A 127 7.69 8.63 5.67
N ASP A 128 8.89 8.90 5.16
CA ASP A 128 9.25 10.18 4.57
C ASP A 128 8.78 10.24 3.10
N ALA A 129 7.76 11.06 2.86
CA ALA A 129 7.18 11.29 1.54
C ALA A 129 7.66 12.60 0.89
N SER A 130 8.68 13.27 1.44
CA SER A 130 9.20 14.55 0.93
C SER A 130 9.61 14.51 -0.55
N LYS A 131 9.93 13.34 -1.09
CA LYS A 131 10.21 13.14 -2.53
C LYS A 131 9.03 13.46 -3.45
N THR A 132 7.82 13.50 -2.92
CA THR A 132 6.59 13.88 -3.66
C THR A 132 6.43 15.41 -3.77
N GLN A 133 7.19 16.19 -3.00
CA GLN A 133 7.15 17.65 -3.00
C GLN A 133 7.81 18.20 -4.27
N GLY A 134 7.21 19.22 -4.88
CA GLY A 134 7.73 19.86 -6.10
C GLY A 134 7.55 19.01 -7.35
N TRP A 135 7.32 19.62 -8.52
CA TRP A 135 6.94 18.87 -9.73
C TRP A 135 8.06 17.92 -10.17
N ASN A 136 7.78 16.62 -10.06
CA ASN A 136 8.59 15.54 -10.56
C ASN A 136 7.67 14.45 -11.14
N PRO A 137 7.56 14.33 -12.48
CA PRO A 137 6.67 13.37 -13.11
C PRO A 137 7.05 11.90 -12.82
N GLU A 138 8.26 11.64 -12.31
CA GLU A 138 8.71 10.29 -11.94
C GLU A 138 8.32 9.88 -10.51
N VAL A 139 7.77 10.79 -9.69
CA VAL A 139 7.52 10.59 -8.25
C VAL A 139 6.11 11.07 -7.86
N GLU A 140 5.18 11.08 -8.81
CA GLU A 140 3.79 11.42 -8.53
C GLU A 140 3.14 10.35 -7.65
N PHE A 141 2.49 10.78 -6.56
CA PHE A 141 1.74 9.88 -5.69
C PHE A 141 0.31 9.74 -6.20
N THR A 142 -0.07 8.54 -6.65
CA THR A 142 -1.44 8.24 -7.05
C THR A 142 -2.27 7.88 -5.82
N PRO A 143 -3.45 8.49 -5.62
CA PRO A 143 -4.37 8.15 -4.55
C PRO A 143 -4.63 6.65 -4.42
N ILE A 144 -4.74 6.18 -3.18
CA ILE A 144 -5.06 4.80 -2.86
C ILE A 144 -6.56 4.61 -3.01
N GLY A 145 -6.91 3.85 -4.05
CA GLY A 145 -8.28 3.66 -4.47
C GLY A 145 -8.86 4.91 -5.12
N ILE A 146 -9.63 4.72 -6.17
CA ILE A 146 -10.17 5.80 -7.00
C ILE A 146 -11.65 5.54 -7.28
N TRP A 147 -12.40 6.64 -7.46
CA TRP A 147 -13.79 6.58 -7.88
C TRP A 147 -13.94 7.33 -9.20
N ILE A 148 -14.21 6.62 -10.30
CA ILE A 148 -14.40 7.19 -11.64
C ILE A 148 -15.80 6.80 -12.14
N ASP A 149 -16.77 7.71 -11.97
CA ASP A 149 -18.17 7.56 -12.41
C ASP A 149 -18.79 6.18 -12.09
N GLU A 150 -19.97 5.85 -12.64
CA GLU A 150 -20.75 4.67 -12.28
C GLU A 150 -20.13 3.31 -12.70
N HIS A 151 -18.88 3.26 -13.19
CA HIS A 151 -18.41 2.11 -13.98
C HIS A 151 -17.06 1.47 -13.59
N VAL A 152 -16.28 1.97 -12.62
CA VAL A 152 -15.14 1.22 -12.07
C VAL A 152 -14.94 1.54 -10.59
N ASN A 153 -15.20 0.57 -9.71
CA ASN A 153 -14.96 0.68 -8.26
C ASN A 153 -13.59 0.09 -7.89
N ASP A 154 -12.52 0.86 -8.05
CA ASP A 154 -11.20 0.56 -7.48
C ASP A 154 -11.13 1.13 -6.06
N ALA A 155 -12.06 0.72 -5.20
CA ALA A 155 -12.16 1.24 -3.83
C ALA A 155 -11.25 0.47 -2.89
N PHE A 156 -10.61 1.17 -1.95
CA PHE A 156 -9.91 0.52 -0.85
C PHE A 156 -10.93 -0.18 0.07
N SER A 157 -10.80 -1.49 0.22
CA SER A 157 -11.73 -2.36 0.94
C SER A 157 -11.04 -3.19 2.04
N GLY A 158 -9.72 -3.17 2.08
CA GLY A 158 -8.91 -3.81 3.11
C GLY A 158 -8.68 -2.95 4.35
N THR A 159 -7.57 -3.19 5.06
CA THR A 159 -7.23 -2.44 6.29
C THR A 159 -5.86 -1.78 6.18
N TYR A 160 -5.74 -0.50 6.53
CA TYR A 160 -4.46 0.15 6.75
C TYR A 160 -4.31 0.57 8.21
N ASN A 161 -3.39 -0.07 8.93
CA ASN A 161 -3.10 0.23 10.34
C ASN A 161 -1.74 0.90 10.46
N GLY A 162 -1.71 2.20 10.77
CA GLY A 162 -0.48 2.97 10.91
C GLY A 162 0.37 2.59 12.12
N GLN A 163 -0.16 1.80 13.07
CA GLN A 163 0.52 1.40 14.32
C GLN A 163 1.10 2.56 15.15
N GLY A 164 0.65 3.81 14.91
CA GLY A 164 1.19 5.00 15.55
C GLY A 164 2.42 5.62 14.86
N PHE A 165 2.94 5.01 13.79
CA PHE A 165 3.99 5.61 12.96
C PHE A 165 3.45 6.79 12.14
N GLU A 166 4.38 7.60 11.64
CA GLU A 166 4.08 8.85 10.95
C GLU A 166 4.29 8.75 9.44
N ILE A 167 3.42 9.38 8.66
CA ILE A 167 3.67 9.73 7.25
C ILE A 167 3.96 11.22 7.19
N LYS A 168 5.12 11.62 6.65
CA LYS A 168 5.62 13.00 6.67
C LYS A 168 5.74 13.57 5.27
N ASP A 169 5.35 14.83 5.11
CA ASP A 169 5.61 15.65 3.93
C ASP A 169 5.08 15.03 2.62
N LEU A 170 3.90 14.41 2.69
CA LEU A 170 3.24 13.86 1.51
C LEU A 170 2.57 14.98 0.70
N SER A 171 2.92 15.08 -0.58
CA SER A 171 2.25 15.93 -1.56
C SER A 171 1.51 15.05 -2.56
N ILE A 172 0.20 15.26 -2.65
CA ILE A 172 -0.66 14.60 -3.62
C ILE A 172 -1.01 15.65 -4.65
N ARG A 173 -0.73 15.33 -5.92
CA ARG A 173 -1.10 16.18 -7.04
C ARG A 173 -2.01 15.45 -7.99
N ASN A 174 -3.07 16.13 -8.38
CA ASN A 174 -4.08 15.58 -9.26
C ASN A 174 -4.11 16.39 -10.56
N ARG A 175 -4.16 15.69 -11.70
CA ARG A 175 -4.24 16.27 -13.03
C ARG A 175 -5.54 15.79 -13.70
N ASP A 176 -6.12 16.64 -14.54
CA ASP A 176 -7.38 16.37 -15.26
C ASP A 176 -7.42 15.02 -16.02
N ASP A 177 -6.27 14.43 -16.37
CA ASP A 177 -6.16 13.17 -17.13
C ASP A 177 -6.07 11.91 -16.26
N ILE A 178 -5.80 12.07 -14.97
CA ILE A 178 -5.49 10.99 -14.05
C ILE A 178 -6.25 11.27 -12.74
N ILE A 179 -7.24 10.43 -12.44
CA ILE A 179 -7.96 10.30 -11.16
C ILE A 179 -9.36 10.90 -11.16
N GLY A 180 -10.32 10.02 -10.90
CA GLY A 180 -11.73 10.34 -10.86
C GLY A 180 -12.13 11.32 -9.75
N ARG A 181 -13.43 11.45 -9.55
CA ARG A 181 -14.04 12.57 -8.82
C ARG A 181 -13.79 12.52 -7.31
N ALA A 182 -13.09 11.53 -6.77
CA ALA A 182 -12.73 11.44 -5.35
C ALA A 182 -11.22 11.54 -5.15
N SER A 183 -10.77 12.53 -4.36
CA SER A 183 -9.35 12.86 -4.18
C SER A 183 -8.95 12.91 -2.70
N GLY A 184 -7.76 12.38 -2.40
CA GLY A 184 -7.10 12.34 -1.09
C GLY A 184 -5.93 11.35 -1.11
N LEU A 185 -5.27 11.11 0.03
CA LEU A 185 -4.33 9.97 0.17
C LEU A 185 -5.06 8.66 -0.17
N PHE A 186 -6.29 8.52 0.34
CA PHE A 186 -7.24 7.53 -0.15
C PHE A 186 -8.28 8.24 -1.00
N GLY A 187 -8.43 7.90 -2.27
CA GLY A 187 -9.46 8.51 -3.11
C GLY A 187 -10.85 8.02 -2.68
N TYR A 188 -11.04 6.71 -2.62
CA TYR A 188 -12.30 6.08 -2.19
C TYR A 188 -12.08 4.89 -1.27
N VAL A 189 -12.73 4.91 -0.11
CA VAL A 189 -12.78 3.82 0.87
C VAL A 189 -14.18 3.22 0.91
N ASN A 190 -14.29 1.93 0.59
CA ASN A 190 -15.55 1.18 0.61
C ASN A 190 -16.00 0.84 2.04
N GLU A 191 -17.22 0.30 2.21
CA GLU A 191 -17.84 -0.05 3.49
C GLU A 191 -16.99 -0.99 4.37
N SER A 192 -16.27 -1.95 3.77
CA SER A 192 -15.35 -2.84 4.51
C SER A 192 -14.01 -2.21 4.85
N GLY A 193 -13.67 -1.08 4.20
CA GLY A 193 -12.39 -0.42 4.35
C GLY A 193 -12.18 0.12 5.76
N LEU A 194 -11.02 -0.15 6.34
CA LEU A 194 -10.66 0.29 7.68
C LEU A 194 -9.31 1.00 7.67
N ILE A 195 -9.28 2.27 8.06
CA ILE A 195 -8.04 3.02 8.25
C ILE A 195 -7.92 3.42 9.71
N LYS A 196 -6.82 3.03 10.36
CA LYS A 196 -6.66 3.25 11.81
C LYS A 196 -5.24 3.54 12.27
N ASN A 197 -5.14 4.19 13.43
CA ASN A 197 -3.90 4.41 14.19
C ASN A 197 -2.80 5.07 13.35
N LEU A 198 -3.14 6.14 12.65
CA LEU A 198 -2.24 6.79 11.69
C LEU A 198 -1.98 8.23 12.10
N THR A 199 -0.72 8.64 12.05
CA THR A 199 -0.33 10.04 12.18
C THR A 199 0.20 10.54 10.84
N ILE A 200 -0.28 11.68 10.38
CA ILE A 200 0.21 12.32 9.15
C ILE A 200 0.66 13.74 9.48
N GLN A 201 1.83 14.14 8.99
CA GLN A 201 2.38 15.48 9.14
C GLN A 201 2.61 16.11 7.76
N ASN A 202 2.23 17.37 7.62
CA ASN A 202 2.43 18.19 6.42
C ASN A 202 1.85 17.57 5.15
N LEU A 203 0.60 17.10 5.23
CA LEU A 203 -0.15 16.62 4.08
C LEU A 203 -0.54 17.81 3.19
N SER A 204 -0.06 17.79 1.95
CA SER A 204 -0.39 18.78 0.93
C SER A 204 -1.21 18.14 -0.17
N LEU A 205 -2.31 18.78 -0.53
CA LEU A 205 -3.15 18.39 -1.67
C LEU A 205 -3.24 19.57 -2.62
N ASP A 206 -2.76 19.37 -3.85
CA ASP A 206 -2.78 20.36 -4.93
C ASP A 206 -3.45 19.73 -6.14
N ILE A 207 -4.66 20.16 -6.45
CA ILE A 207 -5.48 19.57 -7.51
C ILE A 207 -5.87 20.70 -8.44
N TYR A 208 -5.71 20.43 -9.73
CA TYR A 208 -6.20 21.29 -10.78
C TYR A 208 -7.34 20.57 -11.49
N TYR A 209 -8.56 21.12 -11.43
CA TYR A 209 -9.70 20.67 -12.22
C TYR A 209 -10.19 21.77 -13.14
N SER A 210 -10.49 21.40 -14.37
CA SER A 210 -11.01 22.28 -15.42
C SER A 210 -12.54 22.33 -15.51
N ASP A 211 -13.26 21.40 -14.87
CA ASP A 211 -14.71 21.19 -15.02
C ASP A 211 -15.55 21.42 -13.73
N ASP A 212 -16.88 21.32 -13.86
CA ASP A 212 -17.89 21.58 -12.82
C ASP A 212 -17.68 20.75 -11.54
N PHE A 213 -17.36 21.45 -10.44
CA PHE A 213 -17.07 20.91 -9.11
C PHE A 213 -18.26 20.22 -8.41
N SER A 214 -19.46 20.24 -9.00
CA SER A 214 -20.72 19.81 -8.37
C SER A 214 -20.76 18.33 -7.96
N SER A 215 -19.87 17.49 -8.50
CA SER A 215 -19.84 16.04 -8.25
C SER A 215 -18.52 15.52 -7.66
N MET A 216 -17.68 16.42 -7.16
CA MET A 216 -16.37 16.05 -6.63
C MET A 216 -16.38 15.82 -5.11
N HIS A 217 -15.65 14.80 -4.67
CA HIS A 217 -15.45 14.40 -3.29
C HIS A 217 -13.96 14.61 -2.93
N VAL A 218 -13.61 15.84 -2.55
CA VAL A 218 -12.22 16.20 -2.27
C VAL A 218 -11.98 16.33 -0.77
N GLY A 219 -11.12 15.47 -0.23
CA GLY A 219 -10.57 15.64 1.11
C GLY A 219 -9.08 15.41 1.14
N THR A 220 -8.35 16.12 2.00
CA THR A 220 -6.87 16.00 1.99
C THR A 220 -6.41 14.58 2.28
N PHE A 221 -7.09 13.87 3.18
CA PHE A 221 -6.78 12.50 3.55
C PHE A 221 -7.65 11.49 2.80
N ILE A 222 -8.97 11.70 2.77
CA ILE A 222 -9.90 10.79 2.07
C ILE A 222 -10.85 11.58 1.17
N GLY A 223 -11.03 11.17 -0.08
CA GLY A 223 -12.04 11.76 -0.96
C GLY A 223 -13.45 11.38 -0.55
N LEU A 224 -13.80 10.11 -0.76
CA LEU A 224 -15.10 9.52 -0.42
C LEU A 224 -14.91 8.40 0.61
N ASN A 225 -15.66 8.45 1.72
CA ASN A 225 -15.59 7.44 2.78
C ASN A 225 -16.94 6.74 3.00
N HIS A 226 -17.01 5.45 2.70
CA HIS A 226 -18.08 4.54 3.16
C HIS A 226 -17.62 3.65 4.32
N GLY A 227 -16.30 3.50 4.50
CA GLY A 227 -15.71 2.66 5.52
C GLY A 227 -15.55 3.35 6.88
N LYS A 228 -14.57 2.86 7.65
CA LYS A 228 -14.28 3.35 9.01
C LYS A 228 -12.90 3.99 9.09
N ILE A 229 -12.87 5.21 9.62
CA ILE A 229 -11.66 5.93 9.98
C ILE A 229 -11.60 6.03 11.50
N SER A 230 -10.50 5.58 12.11
CA SER A 230 -10.39 5.61 13.58
C SER A 230 -9.00 5.93 14.12
N SER A 231 -8.92 6.76 15.16
CA SER A 231 -7.66 7.09 15.84
C SER A 231 -6.62 7.66 14.85
N VAL A 232 -6.99 8.72 14.13
CA VAL A 232 -6.13 9.36 13.13
C VAL A 232 -5.81 10.79 13.56
N LEU A 233 -4.53 11.17 13.47
CA LEU A 233 -4.05 12.52 13.76
C LEU A 233 -3.39 13.10 12.52
N ILE A 234 -3.93 14.20 12.00
CA ILE A 234 -3.38 14.88 10.82
C ILE A 234 -2.96 16.29 11.21
N LYS A 235 -1.69 16.61 11.01
CA LYS A 235 -1.12 17.92 11.33
C LYS A 235 -0.61 18.58 10.06
N GLY A 236 -0.71 19.90 10.00
CA GLY A 236 -0.03 20.66 8.96
C GLY A 236 -0.69 20.56 7.58
N ILE A 237 -2.01 20.38 7.53
CA ILE A 237 -2.72 20.26 6.26
C ILE A 237 -2.63 21.58 5.48
N ARG A 238 -2.32 21.47 4.18
CA ARG A 238 -2.29 22.58 3.22
C ARG A 238 -3.08 22.19 1.97
N GLY A 239 -4.20 22.86 1.73
CA GLY A 239 -4.98 22.73 0.50
C GLY A 239 -5.00 24.07 -0.25
N PHE A 240 -4.83 24.03 -1.57
CA PHE A 240 -4.80 25.24 -2.42
C PHE A 240 -5.87 25.16 -3.50
N ASN A 241 -6.49 26.30 -3.87
CA ASN A 241 -7.37 26.43 -5.04
C ASN A 241 -8.71 25.66 -5.01
N PHE A 242 -9.48 25.71 -3.90
CA PHE A 242 -10.82 25.11 -3.85
C PHE A 242 -11.87 26.00 -3.24
N ASN A 243 -13.10 25.82 -3.72
CA ASN A 243 -14.34 26.34 -3.14
C ASN A 243 -15.07 25.27 -2.29
N PHE A 244 -14.66 23.99 -2.31
CA PHE A 244 -15.33 22.88 -1.60
C PHE A 244 -14.33 21.78 -1.22
N LEU A 245 -13.48 22.04 -0.24
CA LEU A 245 -12.54 21.03 0.26
C LEU A 245 -12.91 20.60 1.67
N GLY A 246 -13.08 19.29 1.85
CA GLY A 246 -13.20 18.70 3.17
C GLY A 246 -11.83 18.58 3.82
N GLY A 247 -11.67 19.21 4.99
CA GLY A 247 -10.36 19.35 5.64
C GLY A 247 -9.62 18.03 5.80
N VAL A 248 -10.34 16.94 6.08
CA VAL A 248 -9.80 15.58 6.17
C VAL A 248 -10.47 14.64 5.17
N VAL A 249 -11.80 14.65 5.12
CA VAL A 249 -12.63 13.78 4.28
C VAL A 249 -13.44 14.67 3.34
N GLY A 250 -13.59 14.34 2.06
CA GLY A 250 -14.48 15.08 1.18
C GLY A 250 -15.94 14.80 1.54
N THR A 251 -16.39 13.57 1.28
CA THR A 251 -17.74 13.13 1.63
C THR A 251 -17.72 11.87 2.49
N ASN A 252 -18.48 11.88 3.58
CA ASN A 252 -18.56 10.77 4.52
C ASN A 252 -19.95 10.14 4.56
N TYR A 253 -20.07 8.88 4.16
CA TYR A 253 -21.21 7.99 4.43
C TYR A 253 -20.92 6.99 5.56
N GLY A 254 -19.66 6.77 5.89
CA GLY A 254 -19.20 5.81 6.89
C GLY A 254 -19.06 6.36 8.32
N GLU A 255 -18.10 5.80 9.06
CA GLU A 255 -17.85 6.14 10.48
C GLU A 255 -16.50 6.83 10.67
N ILE A 256 -16.51 7.99 11.33
CA ILE A 256 -15.29 8.74 11.70
C ILE A 256 -15.20 8.81 13.23
N VAL A 257 -14.16 8.23 13.82
CA VAL A 257 -14.01 8.10 15.27
C VAL A 257 -12.63 8.55 15.74
N LYS A 258 -12.54 9.48 16.69
CA LYS A 258 -11.23 9.94 17.24
C LYS A 258 -10.30 10.43 16.14
N VAL A 259 -10.83 11.24 15.22
CA VAL A 259 -10.05 11.88 14.17
C VAL A 259 -9.78 13.32 14.56
N HIS A 260 -8.51 13.70 14.59
CA HIS A 260 -8.07 15.03 14.97
C HIS A 260 -7.26 15.65 13.84
N SER A 261 -7.67 16.82 13.36
CA SER A 261 -6.97 17.53 12.30
C SER A 261 -6.57 18.95 12.70
N GLU A 262 -5.38 19.35 12.24
CA GLU A 262 -4.89 20.72 12.29
C GLU A 262 -4.62 21.24 10.86
N VAL A 263 -5.41 22.24 10.43
CA VAL A 263 -5.25 22.92 9.13
C VAL A 263 -4.54 24.25 9.35
N ILE A 264 -3.46 24.48 8.60
CA ILE A 264 -2.65 25.70 8.74
C ILE A 264 -3.10 26.78 7.74
N PHE A 265 -3.47 26.41 6.51
CA PHE A 265 -3.93 27.33 5.47
C PHE A 265 -5.03 26.66 4.63
N GLY A 266 -6.24 27.22 4.65
CA GLY A 266 -7.39 26.74 3.88
C GLY A 266 -7.98 27.81 2.96
N GLY A 267 -8.53 27.38 1.81
CA GLY A 267 -9.19 28.22 0.80
C GLY A 267 -10.52 28.82 1.27
N GLU A 268 -11.29 29.37 0.32
CA GLU A 268 -12.64 29.86 0.57
C GLU A 268 -13.60 28.64 0.66
N ASP A 269 -14.37 28.51 1.75
CA ASP A 269 -15.38 27.46 1.98
C ASP A 269 -14.85 26.01 2.16
N MET A 270 -14.05 25.80 3.22
CA MET A 270 -13.61 24.45 3.65
C MET A 270 -14.45 23.86 4.79
N GLY A 271 -14.74 22.56 4.72
CA GLY A 271 -15.20 21.77 5.87
C GLY A 271 -14.05 21.41 6.82
N GLY A 272 -14.30 21.32 8.13
CA GLY A 272 -13.24 21.01 9.11
C GLY A 272 -12.77 19.56 9.07
N ILE A 273 -13.70 18.60 9.08
CA ILE A 273 -13.39 17.16 8.92
C ILE A 273 -13.99 16.68 7.60
N PRO A 274 -15.31 16.45 7.45
CA PRO A 274 -15.96 16.31 6.14
C PRO A 274 -16.34 17.67 5.51
N ASP A 275 -16.45 17.73 4.18
CA ASP A 275 -17.26 18.77 3.49
C ASP A 275 -18.75 18.42 3.56
N LEU A 276 -19.09 17.17 3.22
CA LEU A 276 -20.43 16.60 3.29
C LEU A 276 -20.45 15.37 4.20
N ASN A 277 -21.39 15.31 5.14
CA ASN A 277 -21.58 14.16 6.00
C ASN A 277 -23.00 13.59 5.92
N TYR A 278 -23.08 12.29 5.66
CA TYR A 278 -24.27 11.44 5.72
C TYR A 278 -24.10 10.29 6.73
N GLY A 279 -22.88 10.09 7.25
CA GLY A 279 -22.52 9.07 8.23
C GLY A 279 -22.47 9.58 9.68
N ASN A 280 -21.65 8.93 10.52
CA ASN A 280 -21.53 9.28 11.94
C ASN A 280 -20.12 9.77 12.31
N ILE A 281 -20.05 10.77 13.19
CA ILE A 281 -18.78 11.34 13.68
C ILE A 281 -18.76 11.36 15.22
N TYR A 282 -17.73 10.76 15.82
CA TYR A 282 -17.59 10.59 17.26
C TYR A 282 -16.21 11.02 17.76
N ASN A 283 -16.17 11.82 18.83
CA ASN A 283 -14.93 12.19 19.55
C ASN A 283 -13.85 12.78 18.63
N SER A 284 -14.25 13.47 17.57
CA SER A 284 -13.34 14.02 16.57
C SER A 284 -13.20 15.53 16.76
N SER A 285 -12.08 16.10 16.35
CA SER A 285 -11.86 17.54 16.47
C SER A 285 -11.13 18.14 15.28
N PHE A 286 -11.41 19.41 15.04
CA PHE A 286 -10.73 20.22 14.05
C PHE A 286 -10.20 21.50 14.69
N ILE A 287 -8.96 21.86 14.36
CA ILE A 287 -8.35 23.13 14.73
C ILE A 287 -7.77 23.76 13.47
N GLY A 288 -8.18 24.97 13.11
CA GLY A 288 -7.64 25.63 11.93
C GLY A 288 -8.26 26.98 11.64
N ASN A 289 -7.64 27.73 10.74
CA ASN A 289 -8.22 28.97 10.22
C ASN A 289 -8.96 28.63 8.91
N ILE A 290 -10.29 28.71 8.95
CA ILE A 290 -11.14 28.55 7.78
C ILE A 290 -11.60 29.94 7.33
N ARG A 291 -11.45 30.25 6.05
CA ARG A 291 -12.05 31.43 5.43
C ARG A 291 -13.35 30.98 4.74
N GLY A 292 -14.53 31.43 5.19
CA GLY A 292 -15.83 31.04 4.60
C GLY A 292 -16.80 30.37 5.59
N PHE A 293 -17.86 29.74 5.09
CA PHE A 293 -18.87 29.03 5.90
C PHE A 293 -18.37 27.64 6.35
N GLY A 294 -17.33 27.59 7.20
CA GLY A 294 -16.74 26.32 7.63
C GLY A 294 -16.69 26.13 9.13
N GLY A 295 -17.32 25.04 9.61
CA GLY A 295 -17.16 24.47 10.95
C GLY A 295 -16.60 23.06 10.85
N MET A 296 -17.12 22.10 11.64
CA MET A 296 -16.74 20.68 11.45
C MET A 296 -17.18 20.13 10.08
N GLU A 297 -18.21 20.74 9.48
CA GLU A 297 -18.81 20.45 8.17
C GLU A 297 -19.17 21.79 7.49
N SER A 298 -19.24 21.84 6.16
CA SER A 298 -19.52 23.06 5.37
C SER A 298 -20.93 23.09 4.75
N ARG A 299 -21.56 21.93 4.44
CA ARG A 299 -22.87 21.85 3.76
C ARG A 299 -23.87 20.92 4.46
N PHE A 300 -24.97 21.47 5.00
CA PHE A 300 -25.98 20.73 5.75
C PHE A 300 -27.03 20.05 4.87
N TRP A 301 -26.97 18.72 4.71
CA TRP A 301 -28.00 17.93 4.01
C TRP A 301 -28.51 16.72 4.83
N THR A 302 -28.98 16.97 6.05
CA THR A 302 -29.80 16.08 6.92
C THR A 302 -29.21 14.73 7.42
N LYS A 303 -29.67 14.31 8.62
CA LYS A 303 -29.40 13.06 9.37
C LYS A 303 -28.00 12.83 9.98
N THR A 304 -27.12 13.82 10.03
CA THR A 304 -25.81 13.68 10.69
C THR A 304 -25.91 13.61 12.22
N LYS A 305 -25.17 12.68 12.83
CA LYS A 305 -24.96 12.60 14.29
C LYS A 305 -23.53 12.96 14.65
N PHE A 306 -23.37 14.06 15.40
CA PHE A 306 -22.12 14.44 16.06
C PHE A 306 -22.21 14.13 17.55
N ILE A 307 -21.24 13.39 18.11
CA ILE A 307 -21.15 13.17 19.56
C ILE A 307 -19.76 13.56 20.05
N CYS A 308 -19.71 14.48 21.02
CA CYS A 308 -18.48 14.92 21.68
C CYS A 308 -17.42 15.48 20.71
N CYS A 309 -17.85 16.22 19.69
CA CYS A 309 -16.97 16.81 18.70
C CYS A 309 -16.65 18.29 19.03
N LEU A 310 -15.42 18.74 18.74
CA LEU A 310 -14.93 20.10 19.03
C LEU A 310 -14.38 20.79 17.78
N CYS A 311 -14.77 22.05 17.54
CA CYS A 311 -14.25 22.90 16.46
C CYS A 311 -13.64 24.17 17.06
N GLY A 312 -12.36 24.43 16.78
CA GLY A 312 -11.67 25.64 17.22
C GLY A 312 -11.16 26.46 16.03
N VAL A 313 -11.68 27.67 15.85
CA VAL A 313 -11.19 28.63 14.84
C VAL A 313 -10.15 29.54 15.50
N LYS A 314 -8.93 29.57 14.97
CA LYS A 314 -7.91 30.57 15.37
C LYS A 314 -8.12 31.83 14.53
N LEU A 315 -8.63 32.89 15.17
CA LEU A 315 -8.74 34.24 14.61
C LEU A 315 -7.35 34.87 14.38
#